data_AF-A0A067TLE8-F1
#
_entry.id   AF-A0A067TLE8-F1
#
_cell.length_a   1.000
_cell.length_b   1.000
_cell.length_c   1.000
_cell.angle_alpha   90.00
_cell.angle_beta   90.00
_cell.angle_gamma   90.00
#
_symmetry.space_group_name_H-M   'P 1'
#
loop_
_entity.id
_entity.type
_entity.pdbx_description
1 polymer ?
#
loop_
_entity_poly.entity_id
_entity_poly.type
_entity_poly.pdbx_seq_one_letter_code
_entity_poly.pdbx_strand_id
1 'polypeptide(L)'
;MPPSKSSSQKKKEIEDDPSVIVASAKTIGLKCGNPQCYTRAIDVTLKACARCKSIRYCSRDCQSAHWKTHKVWCNYYIQLAEELAKADAEGGDYGLPPGLTLLELDQTLEKWVKLYNNLLTAATIHALSLPKDIKRARSYLLRVKISYRPDNNGVLAKTFRVDDAVLIDMDAGRALGGVWPESISQIQKMREESESLKRGTVAAVALECEPLAMQLVPFGSLRDLSPLTIQQRWKEILIKNVENGTKFTRFEMDDTSS
;
A
#
# COMPACT_ATOMS: atom_id res chain seq x y z
N MET A 1 -25.93 -32.51 -20.85
CA MET A 1 -25.81 -31.75 -19.59
C MET A 1 -24.35 -31.75 -19.16
N PRO A 2 -23.69 -30.60 -18.99
CA PRO A 2 -22.36 -30.60 -18.38
C PRO A 2 -22.47 -31.14 -16.94
N PRO A 3 -21.50 -31.94 -16.47
CA PRO A 3 -21.57 -32.53 -15.14
C PRO A 3 -21.53 -31.42 -14.07
N SER A 4 -22.46 -31.47 -13.11
CA SER A 4 -22.46 -30.59 -11.95
C SER A 4 -21.26 -30.94 -11.05
N LYS A 5 -20.36 -29.97 -10.84
CA LYS A 5 -19.16 -30.16 -9.99
C LYS A 5 -19.55 -30.39 -8.53
N SER A 6 -18.81 -31.25 -7.82
CA SER A 6 -19.04 -31.55 -6.41
C SER A 6 -18.70 -30.34 -5.51
N SER A 7 -19.32 -30.27 -4.33
CA SER A 7 -19.10 -29.18 -3.35
C SER A 7 -17.64 -29.07 -2.90
N SER A 8 -16.92 -30.19 -2.83
CA SER A 8 -15.49 -30.25 -2.49
C SER A 8 -14.58 -29.75 -3.62
N GLN A 9 -14.92 -30.05 -4.87
CA GLN A 9 -14.20 -29.51 -6.04
C GLN A 9 -14.42 -28.00 -6.19
N LYS A 10 -15.64 -27.53 -5.91
CA LYS A 10 -15.99 -26.11 -5.95
C LYS A 10 -15.28 -25.30 -4.85
N LYS A 11 -15.08 -25.87 -3.66
CA LYS A 11 -14.26 -25.24 -2.60
C LYS A 11 -12.78 -25.12 -2.99
N LYS A 12 -12.19 -26.18 -3.56
CA LYS A 12 -10.79 -26.20 -3.98
C LYS A 12 -10.49 -25.22 -5.12
N GLU A 13 -11.39 -25.10 -6.11
CA GLU A 13 -11.29 -24.09 -7.18
C GLU A 13 -11.41 -22.64 -6.67
N ILE A 14 -12.15 -22.41 -5.59
CA ILE A 14 -12.31 -21.08 -4.96
C ILE A 14 -11.09 -20.70 -4.11
N GLU A 15 -10.40 -21.68 -3.52
CA GLU A 15 -9.20 -21.46 -2.71
C GLU A 15 -7.95 -21.12 -3.56
N ASP A 16 -7.87 -21.63 -4.80
CA ASP A 16 -6.75 -21.39 -5.71
C ASP A 16 -6.93 -20.15 -6.62
N ASP A 17 -8.11 -19.49 -6.61
CA ASP A 17 -8.35 -18.27 -7.40
C ASP A 17 -7.71 -17.03 -6.71
N PRO A 18 -6.68 -16.39 -7.29
CA PRO A 18 -6.05 -15.21 -6.69
C PRO A 18 -6.98 -13.99 -6.57
N SER A 19 -8.12 -14.00 -7.27
CA SER A 19 -9.17 -12.98 -7.17
C SER A 19 -10.07 -13.18 -5.93
N VAL A 20 -9.96 -14.30 -5.24
CA VAL A 20 -10.75 -14.65 -4.05
C VAL A 20 -9.82 -14.83 -2.85
N ILE A 21 -10.17 -14.21 -1.73
CA ILE A 21 -9.48 -14.46 -0.46
C ILE A 21 -10.46 -15.13 0.48
N VAL A 22 -10.22 -16.41 0.74
CA VAL A 22 -11.00 -17.20 1.70
C VAL A 22 -10.58 -16.85 3.13
N ALA A 23 -11.56 -16.82 4.03
CA ALA A 23 -11.32 -16.52 5.44
C ALA A 23 -10.30 -17.49 6.07
N SER A 24 -9.19 -16.94 6.59
CA SER A 24 -8.17 -17.71 7.29
C SER A 24 -7.33 -16.81 8.22
N ALA A 25 -6.53 -17.40 9.11
CA ALA A 25 -5.61 -16.65 9.97
C ALA A 25 -4.62 -15.74 9.18
N LYS A 26 -4.34 -16.07 7.91
CA LYS A 26 -3.48 -15.27 7.02
C LYS A 26 -4.16 -13.98 6.52
N THR A 27 -5.46 -13.79 6.74
CA THR A 27 -6.25 -12.66 6.19
C THR A 27 -6.66 -11.63 7.25
N ILE A 28 -6.13 -11.74 8.47
CA ILE A 28 -6.54 -10.96 9.65
C ILE A 28 -6.44 -9.43 9.48
N GLY A 29 -5.55 -8.96 8.60
CA GLY A 29 -5.35 -7.53 8.29
C GLY A 29 -6.15 -6.99 7.11
N LEU A 30 -6.88 -7.85 6.37
CA LEU A 30 -7.63 -7.45 5.19
C LEU A 30 -9.09 -7.13 5.55
N LYS A 31 -9.65 -6.10 4.93
CA LYS A 31 -11.04 -5.66 5.13
C LYS A 31 -11.72 -5.35 3.80
N CYS A 32 -13.04 -5.27 3.82
CA CYS A 32 -13.82 -4.80 2.68
C CYS A 32 -13.35 -3.41 2.23
N GLY A 33 -13.22 -3.22 0.92
CA GLY A 33 -12.82 -1.95 0.31
C GLY A 33 -13.90 -0.88 0.30
N ASN A 34 -15.15 -1.21 0.65
CA ASN A 34 -16.18 -0.21 0.87
C ASN A 34 -15.91 0.50 2.21
N PRO A 35 -15.65 1.82 2.23
CA PRO A 35 -15.30 2.55 3.45
C PRO A 35 -16.43 2.60 4.50
N GLN A 36 -17.66 2.25 4.12
CA GLN A 36 -18.80 2.13 5.04
C GLN A 36 -19.02 0.71 5.57
N CYS A 37 -18.16 -0.25 5.17
CA CYS A 37 -18.23 -1.64 5.58
C CYS A 37 -16.98 -2.01 6.38
N TYR A 38 -17.18 -2.58 7.57
CA TYR A 38 -16.10 -2.96 8.48
C TYR A 38 -15.81 -4.46 8.49
N THR A 39 -16.46 -5.21 7.61
CA THR A 39 -16.29 -6.65 7.52
C THR A 39 -14.84 -6.99 7.19
N ARG A 40 -14.26 -7.89 7.98
CA ARG A 40 -12.88 -8.32 7.85
C ARG A 40 -12.82 -9.60 7.01
N ALA A 41 -11.70 -9.82 6.34
CA ALA A 41 -11.47 -11.01 5.55
C ALA A 41 -11.33 -12.27 6.39
N ILE A 42 -11.25 -12.18 7.71
CA ILE A 42 -11.32 -13.34 8.62
C ILE A 42 -12.76 -13.80 8.84
N ASP A 43 -13.75 -12.91 8.66
CA ASP A 43 -15.16 -13.22 8.86
C ASP A 43 -15.82 -13.69 7.56
N VAL A 44 -15.36 -13.18 6.43
CA VAL A 44 -15.96 -13.44 5.11
C VAL A 44 -14.92 -13.54 4.00
N THR A 45 -15.28 -14.26 2.95
CA THR A 45 -14.52 -14.27 1.70
C THR A 45 -14.62 -12.92 0.99
N LEU A 46 -13.48 -12.30 0.65
CA LEU A 46 -13.43 -11.08 -0.15
C LEU A 46 -13.16 -11.39 -1.62
N LYS A 47 -13.88 -10.72 -2.52
CA LYS A 47 -13.73 -10.85 -3.98
C LYS A 47 -13.10 -9.59 -4.55
N ALA A 48 -12.08 -9.74 -5.37
CA ALA A 48 -11.44 -8.63 -6.05
C ALA A 48 -12.39 -7.97 -7.07
N CYS A 49 -12.20 -6.67 -7.29
CA CYS A 49 -12.83 -6.00 -8.42
C CYS A 49 -12.41 -6.71 -9.72
N ALA A 50 -13.38 -7.18 -10.50
CA ALA A 50 -13.09 -7.91 -11.74
C ALA A 50 -12.30 -7.10 -12.78
N ARG A 51 -12.33 -5.76 -12.70
CA ARG A 51 -11.62 -4.86 -13.62
C ARG A 51 -10.18 -4.64 -13.18
N CYS A 52 -9.95 -3.89 -12.09
CA CYS A 52 -8.59 -3.53 -11.68
C CYS A 52 -7.92 -4.56 -10.76
N LYS A 53 -8.66 -5.47 -10.13
CA LYS A 53 -8.17 -6.46 -9.14
C LYS A 53 -7.47 -5.88 -7.89
N SER A 54 -7.28 -4.56 -7.79
CA SER A 54 -6.56 -3.90 -6.69
C SER A 54 -7.34 -3.81 -5.37
N ILE A 55 -8.68 -3.66 -5.44
CA ILE A 55 -9.57 -3.56 -4.26
C ILE A 55 -10.48 -4.80 -4.18
N ARG A 56 -10.79 -5.24 -2.95
CA ARG A 56 -11.63 -6.41 -2.68
C ARG A 56 -12.87 -6.05 -1.85
N TYR A 57 -13.98 -6.73 -2.10
CA TYR A 57 -15.27 -6.47 -1.46
C TYR A 57 -15.87 -7.77 -0.90
N CYS A 58 -16.60 -7.66 0.22
CA CYS A 58 -17.33 -8.82 0.77
C CYS A 58 -18.57 -9.18 -0.05
N SER A 59 -19.13 -8.23 -0.79
CA SER A 59 -20.34 -8.42 -1.60
C SER A 59 -20.36 -7.51 -2.83
N ARG A 60 -21.20 -7.87 -3.81
CA ARG A 60 -21.48 -7.02 -4.98
C ARG A 60 -22.15 -5.70 -4.57
N ASP A 61 -22.94 -5.71 -3.50
CA ASP A 61 -23.58 -4.50 -2.97
C ASP A 61 -22.55 -3.52 -2.41
N CYS A 62 -21.55 -4.02 -1.68
CA CYS A 62 -20.44 -3.18 -1.22
C CYS A 62 -19.62 -2.61 -2.38
N GLN A 63 -19.39 -3.40 -3.44
CA GLN A 63 -18.74 -2.90 -4.65
C GLN A 63 -19.58 -1.81 -5.33
N SER A 64 -20.89 -2.03 -5.51
CA SER A 64 -21.81 -1.07 -6.14
C SER A 64 -21.91 0.23 -5.33
N ALA A 65 -22.02 0.13 -4.00
CA ALA A 65 -22.04 1.28 -3.10
C ALA A 65 -20.76 2.12 -3.18
N HIS A 66 -19.61 1.46 -3.31
CA HIS A 66 -18.32 2.12 -3.47
C HIS A 66 -18.02 2.57 -4.92
N TRP A 67 -18.84 2.18 -5.91
CA TRP A 67 -18.49 2.33 -7.33
C TRP A 67 -18.25 3.77 -7.77
N LYS A 68 -19.07 4.72 -7.30
CA LYS A 68 -18.95 6.13 -7.72
C LYS A 68 -17.57 6.71 -7.45
N THR A 69 -16.99 6.41 -6.29
CA THR A 69 -15.64 6.84 -5.91
C THR A 69 -14.57 5.91 -6.46
N HIS A 70 -14.81 4.60 -6.45
CA HIS A 70 -13.85 3.60 -6.93
C HIS A 70 -13.59 3.69 -8.44
N LYS A 71 -14.59 4.05 -9.26
CA LYS A 71 -14.49 4.05 -10.73
C LYS A 71 -13.29 4.85 -11.24
N VAL A 72 -12.99 5.98 -10.61
CA VAL A 72 -11.84 6.84 -10.96
C VAL A 72 -10.53 6.06 -10.80
N TRP A 73 -10.30 5.51 -9.61
CA TRP A 73 -9.13 4.69 -9.29
C TRP A 73 -9.07 3.40 -10.11
N CYS A 74 -10.22 2.77 -10.33
CA CYS A 74 -10.35 1.56 -11.13
C CYS A 74 -9.86 1.80 -12.56
N ASN A 75 -10.28 2.91 -13.18
CA ASN A 75 -9.83 3.28 -14.52
C ASN A 75 -8.35 3.67 -14.53
N TYR A 76 -7.88 4.43 -13.53
CA TYR A 76 -6.46 4.79 -13.40
C TYR A 76 -5.55 3.55 -13.39
N TYR A 77 -5.86 2.55 -12.57
CA TYR A 77 -5.05 1.32 -12.52
C TYR A 77 -5.04 0.54 -13.84
N ILE A 78 -6.15 0.56 -14.58
CA ILE A 78 -6.22 -0.11 -15.89
C ILE A 78 -5.36 0.64 -16.91
N GLN A 79 -5.50 1.97 -16.96
CA GLN A 79 -4.72 2.82 -17.87
C GLN A 79 -3.23 2.72 -17.58
N LEU A 80 -2.83 2.78 -16.32
CA LEU A 80 -1.43 2.60 -15.93
C LEU A 80 -0.90 1.24 -16.38
N ALA A 81 -1.65 0.15 -16.15
CA ALA A 81 -1.22 -1.18 -16.60
C ALA A 81 -1.09 -1.28 -18.12
N GLU A 82 -2.00 -0.65 -18.88
CA GLU A 82 -1.94 -0.59 -20.35
C GLU A 82 -0.74 0.24 -20.83
N GLU A 83 -0.45 1.37 -20.20
CA GLU A 83 0.69 2.23 -20.51
C GLU A 83 2.02 1.53 -20.24
N LEU A 84 2.16 0.86 -19.09
CA LEU A 84 3.36 0.09 -18.76
C LEU A 84 3.54 -1.10 -19.71
N ALA A 85 2.46 -1.83 -20.03
CA ALA A 85 2.53 -2.93 -21.00
C ALA A 85 2.94 -2.47 -22.40
N LYS A 86 2.49 -1.28 -22.81
CA LYS A 86 2.91 -0.67 -24.07
C LYS A 86 4.39 -0.28 -24.04
N ALA A 87 4.83 0.36 -22.97
CA ALA A 87 6.23 0.73 -22.77
C ALA A 87 7.17 -0.49 -22.75
N ASP A 88 6.70 -1.62 -22.19
CA ASP A 88 7.39 -2.90 -22.23
C ASP A 88 7.49 -3.45 -23.67
N ALA A 89 6.40 -3.40 -24.44
CA ALA A 89 6.38 -3.88 -25.84
C ALA A 89 7.25 -3.04 -26.78
N GLU A 90 7.45 -1.76 -26.48
CA GLU A 90 8.32 -0.85 -27.23
C GLU A 90 9.81 -1.09 -26.95
N GLY A 91 10.17 -1.87 -25.93
CA GLY A 91 11.54 -2.33 -25.68
C GLY A 91 12.49 -1.24 -25.17
N GLY A 92 11.98 -0.26 -24.42
CA GLY A 92 12.82 0.78 -23.81
C GLY A 92 13.84 0.21 -22.82
N ASP A 93 15.03 0.83 -22.76
CA ASP A 93 16.00 0.56 -21.70
C ASP A 93 15.64 1.39 -20.47
N TYR A 94 15.12 0.71 -19.45
CA TYR A 94 14.71 1.32 -18.19
C TYR A 94 15.68 1.00 -17.03
N GLY A 95 16.88 0.47 -17.34
CA GLY A 95 17.84 0.03 -16.32
C GLY A 95 17.36 -1.15 -15.47
N LEU A 96 16.38 -1.91 -15.97
CA LEU A 96 15.85 -3.09 -15.28
C LEU A 96 16.67 -4.34 -15.60
N PRO A 97 16.73 -5.33 -14.68
CA PRO A 97 17.37 -6.61 -14.96
C PRO A 97 16.73 -7.33 -16.16
N PRO A 98 17.50 -8.17 -16.88
CA PRO A 98 16.98 -8.93 -18.01
C PRO A 98 15.75 -9.76 -17.64
N GLY A 99 14.68 -9.58 -18.41
CA GLY A 99 13.42 -10.32 -18.25
C GLY A 99 12.46 -9.74 -17.20
N LEU A 100 12.80 -8.66 -16.51
CA LEU A 100 11.87 -7.94 -15.64
C LEU A 100 11.23 -6.78 -16.41
N THR A 101 9.91 -6.77 -16.52
CA THR A 101 9.18 -5.70 -17.20
C THR A 101 8.70 -4.59 -16.23
N LEU A 102 8.36 -3.41 -16.76
CA LEU A 102 7.76 -2.32 -15.98
C LEU A 102 6.44 -2.75 -15.34
N LEU A 103 5.58 -3.46 -16.10
CA LEU A 103 4.32 -3.97 -15.57
C LEU A 103 4.54 -4.98 -14.43
N GLU A 104 5.51 -5.89 -14.57
CA GLU A 104 5.86 -6.84 -13.52
C GLU A 104 6.43 -6.15 -12.27
N LEU A 105 7.24 -5.10 -12.46
CA LEU A 105 7.77 -4.29 -11.39
C LEU A 105 6.65 -3.59 -10.60
N ASP A 106 5.68 -2.95 -11.29
CA ASP A 106 4.53 -2.27 -10.67
C ASP A 106 3.65 -3.24 -9.88
N GLN A 107 3.31 -4.39 -10.48
CA GLN A 107 2.54 -5.43 -9.80
C GLN A 107 3.27 -5.99 -8.57
N THR A 108 4.59 -6.09 -8.64
CA THR A 108 5.40 -6.57 -7.52
C THR A 108 5.52 -5.50 -6.44
N LEU A 109 5.65 -4.23 -6.82
CA LEU A 109 5.60 -3.09 -5.91
C LEU A 109 4.28 -3.06 -5.13
N GLU A 110 3.13 -3.22 -5.79
CA GLU A 110 1.83 -3.25 -5.11
C GLU A 110 1.76 -4.36 -4.04
N LYS A 111 2.29 -5.55 -4.34
CA LYS A 111 2.37 -6.68 -3.38
C LYS A 111 3.33 -6.39 -2.23
N TRP A 112 4.48 -5.79 -2.53
CA TRP A 112 5.49 -5.43 -1.55
C TRP A 112 4.97 -4.34 -0.59
N VAL A 113 4.31 -3.31 -1.11
CA VAL A 113 3.66 -2.25 -0.31
C VAL A 113 2.62 -2.83 0.63
N LYS A 114 1.81 -3.80 0.16
CA LYS A 114 0.84 -4.50 1.02
C LYS A 114 1.52 -5.30 2.13
N LEU A 115 2.63 -5.98 1.83
CA LEU A 115 3.42 -6.73 2.81
C LEU A 115 3.98 -5.80 3.90
N TYR A 116 4.49 -4.64 3.52
CA TYR A 116 5.14 -3.68 4.41
C TYR A 116 4.24 -2.55 4.92
N ASN A 117 2.93 -2.60 4.68
CA ASN A 117 2.00 -1.52 5.02
C ASN A 117 2.09 -1.07 6.48
N ASN A 118 2.20 -2.02 7.42
CA ASN A 118 2.35 -1.71 8.85
C ASN A 118 3.70 -1.06 9.17
N LEU A 119 4.79 -1.53 8.58
CA LEU A 119 6.13 -0.96 8.77
C LEU A 119 6.19 0.47 8.24
N LEU A 120 5.70 0.68 7.01
CA LEU A 120 5.64 2.00 6.37
C LEU A 120 4.76 2.98 7.15
N THR A 121 3.60 2.52 7.63
CA THR A 121 2.70 3.31 8.48
C THR A 121 3.39 3.74 9.77
N ALA A 122 4.00 2.80 10.48
CA ALA A 122 4.67 3.10 11.74
C ALA A 122 5.92 3.97 11.55
N ALA A 123 6.74 3.72 10.52
CA ALA A 123 7.84 4.61 10.15
C ALA A 123 7.36 6.04 9.90
N THR A 124 6.23 6.20 9.19
CA THR A 124 5.64 7.51 8.92
C THR A 124 5.13 8.18 10.19
N ILE A 125 4.45 7.45 11.09
CA ILE A 125 4.00 7.98 12.39
C ILE A 125 5.18 8.55 13.20
N HIS A 126 6.29 7.82 13.24
CA HIS A 126 7.51 8.25 13.95
C HIS A 126 8.21 9.41 13.25
N ALA A 127 8.43 9.33 11.93
CA ALA A 127 9.09 10.36 11.14
C ALA A 127 8.35 11.71 11.24
N LEU A 128 7.02 11.68 11.15
CA LEU A 128 6.20 12.89 11.25
C LEU A 128 5.97 13.34 12.70
N SER A 129 6.43 12.58 13.71
CA SER A 129 6.19 12.86 15.12
C SER A 129 4.71 13.03 15.48
N LEU A 130 3.83 12.23 14.86
CA LEU A 130 2.38 12.33 15.04
C LEU A 130 1.88 12.09 16.48
N PRO A 131 2.54 11.29 17.34
CA PRO A 131 2.17 11.19 18.75
C PRO A 131 2.25 12.52 19.51
N LYS A 132 3.20 13.39 19.13
CA LYS A 132 3.35 14.74 19.72
C LYS A 132 2.37 15.73 19.12
N ASP A 133 2.24 15.70 17.79
CA ASP A 133 1.29 16.56 17.08
C ASP A 133 0.74 15.84 15.84
N ILE A 134 -0.49 15.34 15.98
CA ILE A 134 -1.19 14.65 14.90
C ILE A 134 -1.47 15.57 13.70
N LYS A 135 -1.48 16.90 13.89
CA LYS A 135 -1.70 17.87 12.81
C LYS A 135 -0.54 17.94 11.85
N ARG A 136 0.67 17.49 12.23
CA ARG A 136 1.84 17.40 11.33
C ARG A 136 1.59 16.57 10.10
N ALA A 137 0.61 15.68 10.13
CA ALA A 137 0.15 14.94 8.96
C ALA A 137 -0.32 15.88 7.82
N ARG A 138 -0.79 17.11 8.11
CA ARG A 138 -1.18 18.12 7.11
C ARG A 138 0.02 18.80 6.43
N SER A 139 1.15 18.86 7.11
CA SER A 139 2.29 19.69 6.70
C SER A 139 3.45 18.87 6.14
N TYR A 140 3.50 17.57 6.44
CA TYR A 140 4.63 16.72 6.10
C TYR A 140 4.24 15.37 5.51
N LEU A 141 5.17 14.79 4.75
CA LEU A 141 5.16 13.44 4.20
C LEU A 141 6.48 12.74 4.53
N LEU A 142 6.43 11.41 4.67
CA LEU A 142 7.65 10.61 4.63
C LEU A 142 7.89 10.20 3.18
N ARG A 143 8.96 10.71 2.56
CA ARG A 143 9.45 10.25 1.26
C ARG A 143 10.41 9.10 1.47
N VAL A 144 10.14 7.96 0.84
CA VAL A 144 10.98 6.76 0.87
C VAL A 144 11.38 6.45 -0.56
N LYS A 145 12.68 6.51 -0.83
CA LYS A 145 13.27 6.07 -2.09
C LYS A 145 13.57 4.59 -2.00
N ILE A 146 13.10 3.84 -2.98
CA ILE A 146 13.32 2.41 -3.08
C ILE A 146 13.85 2.04 -4.46
N SER A 147 14.64 0.98 -4.51
CA SER A 147 15.15 0.42 -5.75
C SER A 147 14.95 -1.10 -5.78
N TYR A 148 14.80 -1.64 -6.98
CA TYR A 148 14.74 -3.08 -7.19
C TYR A 148 16.07 -3.73 -6.82
N ARG A 149 15.99 -4.91 -6.20
CA ARG A 149 17.14 -5.73 -5.81
C ARG A 149 17.25 -6.97 -6.67
N PRO A 150 18.29 -7.11 -7.52
CA PRO A 150 18.53 -8.34 -8.28
C PRO A 150 18.82 -9.56 -7.41
N ASP A 151 19.37 -9.36 -6.20
CA ASP A 151 19.74 -10.41 -5.24
C ASP A 151 18.56 -10.91 -4.39
N ASN A 152 17.32 -10.61 -4.78
CA ASN A 152 16.13 -10.95 -4.00
C ASN A 152 15.80 -12.46 -3.92
N ASN A 153 16.41 -13.29 -4.79
CA ASN A 153 16.21 -14.74 -4.85
C ASN A 153 14.73 -15.18 -4.95
N GLY A 154 13.89 -14.39 -5.63
CA GLY A 154 12.45 -14.62 -5.75
C GLY A 154 11.65 -14.36 -4.46
N VAL A 155 12.28 -13.86 -3.41
CA VAL A 155 11.62 -13.58 -2.13
C VAL A 155 10.97 -12.20 -2.19
N LEU A 156 9.62 -12.17 -2.21
CA LEU A 156 8.85 -10.91 -2.27
C LEU A 156 9.30 -9.88 -1.23
N ALA A 157 9.59 -10.30 0.00
CA ALA A 157 10.01 -9.39 1.06
C ALA A 157 11.33 -8.67 0.76
N LYS A 158 12.18 -9.26 -0.09
CA LYS A 158 13.51 -8.75 -0.46
C LYS A 158 13.54 -8.14 -1.86
N THR A 159 12.40 -7.98 -2.54
CA THR A 159 12.37 -7.45 -3.92
C THR A 159 12.93 -6.03 -4.02
N PHE A 160 12.67 -5.20 -3.01
CA PHE A 160 13.13 -3.82 -2.97
C PHE A 160 14.04 -3.57 -1.77
N ARG A 161 14.89 -2.55 -1.87
CA ARG A 161 15.56 -1.92 -0.72
C ARG A 161 15.09 -0.50 -0.53
N VAL A 162 15.32 0.02 0.66
CA VAL A 162 15.19 1.45 0.96
C VAL A 162 16.56 2.09 0.79
N ASP A 163 16.69 2.95 -0.22
CA ASP A 163 17.91 3.73 -0.47
C ASP A 163 17.97 4.94 0.46
N ASP A 164 16.82 5.59 0.66
CA ASP A 164 16.71 6.71 1.57
C ASP A 164 15.28 6.87 2.10
N ALA A 165 15.15 7.50 3.27
CA ALA A 165 13.88 7.88 3.86
C ALA A 165 14.00 9.23 4.57
N VAL A 166 13.23 10.22 4.15
CA VAL A 166 13.33 11.60 4.62
C VAL A 166 11.95 12.23 4.83
N LEU A 167 11.85 13.03 5.88
CA LEU A 167 10.70 13.90 6.10
C LEU A 167 10.81 15.09 5.13
N ILE A 168 9.76 15.32 4.36
CA ILE A 168 9.62 16.51 3.51
C ILE A 168 8.33 17.23 3.88
N ASP A 169 8.30 18.55 3.72
CA ASP A 169 7.04 19.28 3.78
C ASP A 169 6.23 19.13 2.47
N MET A 170 4.96 19.50 2.52
CA MET A 170 4.05 19.37 1.37
C MET A 170 4.49 20.20 0.18
N ASP A 171 5.08 21.38 0.38
CA ASP A 171 5.47 22.29 -0.70
C ASP A 171 6.72 21.77 -1.42
N ALA A 172 7.70 21.28 -0.66
CA ALA A 172 8.85 20.53 -1.18
C ALA A 172 8.39 19.31 -2.00
N GLY A 173 7.37 18.59 -1.53
CA GLY A 173 6.75 17.50 -2.28
C GLY A 173 6.15 17.96 -3.61
N ARG A 174 5.35 19.05 -3.60
CA ARG A 174 4.75 19.62 -4.84
C ARG A 174 5.82 20.11 -5.82
N ALA A 175 6.91 20.68 -5.31
CA ALA A 175 8.00 21.20 -6.13
C ALA A 175 8.76 20.12 -6.93
N LEU A 176 8.62 18.84 -6.58
CA LEU A 176 9.19 17.73 -7.36
C LEU A 176 8.50 17.52 -8.71
N GLY A 177 7.32 18.11 -8.94
CA GLY A 177 6.61 18.03 -10.22
C GLY A 177 6.08 16.64 -10.55
N GLY A 178 5.81 16.38 -11.83
CA GLY A 178 5.24 15.10 -12.28
C GLY A 178 3.91 14.79 -11.60
N VAL A 179 3.76 13.59 -11.04
CA VAL A 179 2.53 13.14 -10.35
C VAL A 179 2.39 13.66 -8.90
N TRP A 180 3.40 14.37 -8.37
CA TRP A 180 3.42 14.79 -6.97
C TRP A 180 2.30 15.78 -6.60
N PRO A 181 2.06 16.88 -7.35
CA PRO A 181 1.05 17.88 -6.97
C PRO A 181 -0.37 17.32 -6.88
N GLU A 182 -0.77 16.50 -7.85
CA GLU A 182 -2.10 15.90 -7.94
C GLU A 182 -2.30 14.88 -6.82
N SER A 183 -1.30 14.02 -6.58
CA SER A 183 -1.33 13.00 -5.52
C SER A 183 -1.43 13.65 -4.13
N ILE A 184 -0.65 14.71 -3.87
CA ILE A 184 -0.71 15.44 -2.58
C ILE A 184 -2.09 16.08 -2.40
N SER A 185 -2.65 16.66 -3.46
CA SER A 185 -3.99 17.27 -3.43
C SER A 185 -5.10 16.24 -3.15
N GLN A 186 -4.95 15.01 -3.65
CA GLN A 186 -5.87 13.93 -3.34
C GLN A 186 -5.80 13.51 -1.86
N ILE A 187 -4.60 13.36 -1.30
CA ILE A 187 -4.43 13.03 0.12
C ILE A 187 -5.03 14.11 1.00
N GLN A 188 -4.87 15.37 0.62
CA GLN A 188 -5.51 16.49 1.31
C GLN A 188 -7.05 16.33 1.33
N LYS A 189 -7.68 16.05 0.18
CA LYS A 189 -9.13 15.81 0.10
C LYS A 189 -9.57 14.63 0.97
N MET A 190 -8.85 13.51 0.93
CA MET A 190 -9.16 12.31 1.74
C MET A 190 -9.11 12.63 3.24
N ARG A 191 -8.14 13.43 3.66
CA ARG A 191 -7.98 13.87 5.03
C ARG A 191 -9.13 14.78 5.47
N GLU A 192 -9.44 15.80 4.68
CA GLU A 192 -10.53 16.75 4.95
C GLU A 192 -11.87 16.02 5.08
N GLU A 193 -12.15 15.07 4.17
CA GLU A 193 -13.34 14.23 4.24
C GLU A 193 -13.36 13.41 5.55
N SER A 194 -12.28 12.70 5.87
CA SER A 194 -12.17 11.90 7.09
C SER A 194 -12.35 12.75 8.37
N GLU A 195 -11.76 13.93 8.42
CA GLU A 195 -11.85 14.85 9.55
C GLU A 195 -13.26 15.45 9.68
N SER A 196 -13.91 15.83 8.58
CA SER A 196 -15.29 16.31 8.57
C SER A 196 -16.28 15.27 9.11
N LEU A 197 -16.01 13.99 8.84
CA LEU A 197 -16.78 12.85 9.33
C LEU A 197 -16.38 12.42 10.75
N LYS A 198 -15.48 13.16 11.43
CA LYS A 198 -14.91 12.82 12.74
C LYS A 198 -14.30 11.42 12.79
N ARG A 199 -13.71 10.97 11.67
CA ARG A 199 -13.14 9.62 11.53
C ARG A 199 -11.68 9.52 11.97
N GLY A 200 -11.01 10.66 12.17
CA GLY A 200 -9.58 10.76 12.43
C GLY A 200 -8.86 11.38 11.24
N THR A 201 -7.55 11.61 11.34
CA THR A 201 -6.76 12.14 10.21
C THR A 201 -6.21 11.00 9.34
N VAL A 202 -5.73 11.35 8.15
CA VAL A 202 -5.14 10.45 7.15
C VAL A 202 -3.71 10.91 6.89
N ALA A 203 -2.68 10.13 7.16
CA ALA A 203 -1.32 10.43 6.72
C ALA A 203 -0.98 9.62 5.46
N ALA A 204 0.17 9.90 4.84
CA ALA A 204 0.64 9.14 3.69
C ALA A 204 2.16 8.99 3.71
N VAL A 205 2.63 7.86 3.22
CA VAL A 205 4.03 7.66 2.81
C VAL A 205 4.11 7.86 1.30
N ALA A 206 5.13 8.56 0.83
CA ALA A 206 5.44 8.74 -0.58
C ALA A 206 6.56 7.78 -0.97
N LEU A 207 6.23 6.76 -1.77
CA LEU A 207 7.20 5.80 -2.28
C LEU A 207 7.65 6.24 -3.67
N GLU A 208 8.96 6.35 -3.85
CA GLU A 208 9.57 6.68 -5.14
C GLU A 208 10.43 5.50 -5.57
N CYS A 209 10.11 4.94 -6.73
CA CYS A 209 10.69 3.70 -7.24
C CYS A 209 11.03 3.85 -8.70
N GLU A 210 12.23 4.35 -9.04
CA GLU A 210 12.64 4.42 -10.45
C GLU A 210 12.72 3.01 -11.08
N PRO A 211 12.32 2.82 -12.35
CA PRO A 211 11.79 3.80 -13.32
C PRO A 211 10.27 4.09 -13.17
N LEU A 212 9.59 3.45 -12.21
CA LEU A 212 8.18 3.74 -11.94
C LEU A 212 8.00 5.14 -11.34
N ALA A 213 6.78 5.67 -11.50
CA ALA A 213 6.39 6.92 -10.89
C ALA A 213 6.24 6.79 -9.35
N MET A 214 6.11 7.94 -8.68
CA MET A 214 5.83 7.98 -7.25
C MET A 214 4.44 7.41 -6.93
N GLN A 215 4.34 6.65 -5.84
CA GLN A 215 3.10 6.16 -5.25
C GLN A 215 2.88 6.74 -3.85
N LEU A 216 1.80 7.50 -3.66
CA LEU A 216 1.32 7.86 -2.32
C LEU A 216 0.48 6.73 -1.74
N VAL A 217 0.86 6.24 -0.56
CA VAL A 217 0.13 5.21 0.16
C VAL A 217 -0.56 5.86 1.37
N PRO A 218 -1.86 6.22 1.26
CA PRO A 218 -2.62 6.75 2.38
C PRO A 218 -2.86 5.68 3.44
N PHE A 219 -2.78 6.09 4.70
CA PHE A 219 -3.27 5.32 5.84
C PHE A 219 -3.91 6.29 6.85
N GLY A 220 -4.95 5.85 7.54
CA GLY A 220 -5.82 6.81 8.22
C GLY A 220 -6.65 6.22 9.34
N SER A 221 -7.70 6.96 9.68
CA SER A 221 -8.43 6.82 10.94
C SER A 221 -7.53 7.03 12.16
N LEU A 222 -6.47 7.82 11.99
CA LEU A 222 -5.52 8.13 13.06
C LEU A 222 -6.23 9.02 14.08
N ARG A 223 -6.30 8.51 15.31
CA ARG A 223 -6.86 9.18 16.48
C ARG A 223 -5.91 8.92 17.62
N ASP A 224 -5.81 9.91 18.51
CA ASP A 224 -5.09 9.82 19.78
C ASP A 224 -3.86 8.90 19.75
N LEU A 225 -2.78 9.40 19.17
CA LEU A 225 -1.51 8.69 19.09
C LEU A 225 -0.63 8.96 20.31
N SER A 226 -1.12 9.71 21.31
CA SER A 226 -0.36 10.14 22.48
C SER A 226 0.24 9.00 23.32
N PRO A 227 -0.33 7.77 23.37
CA PRO A 227 0.31 6.66 24.08
C PRO A 227 1.58 6.11 23.41
N LEU A 228 1.87 6.49 22.17
CA LEU A 228 3.02 5.99 21.43
C LEU A 228 4.28 6.83 21.71
N THR A 229 5.33 6.20 22.22
CA THR A 229 6.66 6.82 22.30
C THR A 229 7.29 6.91 20.92
N ILE A 230 7.83 8.08 20.57
CA ILE A 230 8.51 8.28 19.28
C ILE A 230 9.86 7.56 19.29
N GLN A 231 10.05 6.66 18.34
CA GLN A 231 11.30 5.97 18.09
C GLN A 231 12.22 6.83 17.25
N GLN A 232 13.35 7.28 17.81
CA GLN A 232 14.28 8.15 17.08
C GLN A 232 14.97 7.42 15.93
N ARG A 233 15.24 6.12 16.10
CA ARG A 233 15.91 5.24 15.14
C ARG A 233 14.97 4.66 14.08
N TRP A 234 13.81 5.29 13.86
CA TRP A 234 12.76 4.76 12.98
C TRP A 234 13.26 4.46 11.56
N LYS A 235 14.18 5.30 11.06
CA LYS A 235 14.77 5.17 9.72
C LYS A 235 15.64 3.93 9.60
N GLU A 236 16.52 3.70 10.57
CA GLU A 236 17.37 2.50 10.61
C GLU A 236 16.52 1.23 10.76
N ILE A 237 15.47 1.28 11.57
CA ILE A 237 14.53 0.16 11.75
C ILE A 237 13.83 -0.15 10.43
N LEU A 238 13.33 0.86 9.71
CA LEU A 238 12.71 0.69 8.39
C LEU A 238 13.68 0.02 7.41
N ILE A 239 14.88 0.60 7.25
CA ILE A 239 15.90 0.10 6.32
C ILE A 239 16.29 -1.34 6.68
N LYS A 240 16.60 -1.62 7.95
CA LYS A 240 17.00 -2.96 8.43
C LYS A 240 15.91 -4.01 8.19
N ASN A 241 14.64 -3.69 8.46
CA ASN A 241 13.55 -4.66 8.30
C ASN A 241 13.26 -4.95 6.82
N VAL A 242 13.34 -3.93 5.95
CA VAL A 242 13.22 -4.13 4.50
C VAL A 242 14.41 -4.94 3.98
N GLU A 243 15.64 -4.56 4.32
CA GLU A 243 16.86 -5.21 3.84
C GLU A 243 16.90 -6.70 4.20
N ASN A 244 16.42 -7.06 5.39
CA ASN A 244 16.38 -8.44 5.88
C ASN A 244 15.14 -9.24 5.42
N GLY A 245 14.14 -8.60 4.81
CA GLY A 245 12.88 -9.27 4.47
C GLY A 245 12.02 -9.60 5.70
N THR A 246 12.21 -8.90 6.83
CA THR A 246 11.56 -9.22 8.10
C THR A 246 10.14 -8.64 8.13
N LYS A 247 9.17 -9.48 8.50
CA LYS A 247 7.80 -9.00 8.76
C LYS A 247 7.79 -8.19 10.05
N PHE A 248 7.32 -6.95 9.94
CA PHE A 248 7.22 -6.04 11.06
C PHE A 248 6.26 -6.57 12.14
N THR A 249 6.75 -6.67 13.36
CA THR A 249 5.97 -7.03 14.56
C THR A 249 5.78 -5.83 15.49
N ARG A 250 6.83 -5.03 15.72
CA ARG A 250 6.80 -3.76 16.45
C ARG A 250 8.09 -2.97 16.18
N PHE A 251 8.09 -1.64 16.33
CA PHE A 251 9.37 -0.93 16.53
C PHE A 251 9.80 -1.32 17.94
N GLU A 252 10.79 -2.21 18.04
CA GLU A 252 11.36 -2.62 19.34
C GLU A 252 11.60 -1.36 20.17
N MET A 253 11.10 -1.36 21.41
CA MET A 253 11.47 -0.29 22.34
C MET A 253 12.95 -0.49 22.59
N ASP A 254 13.75 0.58 22.50
CA ASP A 254 15.16 0.52 22.88
C ASP A 254 15.22 -0.25 24.21
N ASP A 255 15.96 -1.36 24.23
CA ASP A 255 16.44 -1.92 25.48
C ASP A 255 17.25 -0.80 26.10
N THR A 256 16.64 -0.03 27.00
CA THR A 256 17.34 0.79 27.96
C THR A 256 18.08 -0.18 28.89
N SER A 257 19.17 -0.73 28.36
CA SER A 257 20.21 -1.41 29.10
C SER A 257 21.28 -0.37 29.36
N SER A 258 21.11 0.32 30.49
CA SER A 258 22.19 0.91 31.27
C SER A 258 22.01 0.44 32.70
#